data_AF-A0A833U7C9-F1
#
_entry.id   AF-A0A833U7C9-F1
#
_cell.length_a   1.000
_cell.length_b   1.000
_cell.length_c   1.000
_cell.angle_alpha   90.00
_cell.angle_beta   90.00
_cell.angle_gamma   90.00
#
_symmetry.space_group_name_H-M   'P 1'
#
loop_
_entity.id
_entity.type
_entity.pdbx_description
1 polymer ?
#
loop_
_entity_poly.entity_id
_entity_poly.type
_entity_poly.pdbx_seq_one_letter_code
_entity_poly.pdbx_strand_id
1 'polypeptide(L)'
;MADSSSSSAASTAVASSDSEREELLDRMLTRLALCDDSKLQPLLSKLLPLTISSLSSQSPAVRNKVLEILSHVNKRVKHQLEIGLPLLELWKLYSEANAAPMVRNFCIVYIEMAFERVHGKEKEDLVPLLVVNISKLPHQHQEIILRIATKA
;
A
#
# COMPACT_ATOMS: atom_id res chain seq x y z
N MET A 1 -8.05 0.90 -47.56
CA MET A 1 -6.88 0.84 -46.68
C MET A 1 -7.04 1.94 -45.63
N ALA A 2 -7.72 1.66 -44.53
CA ALA A 2 -7.89 2.60 -43.42
C ALA A 2 -7.81 1.82 -42.10
N ASP A 3 -7.32 2.52 -41.06
CA ASP A 3 -7.12 2.11 -39.67
C ASP A 3 -5.82 1.38 -39.30
N SER A 4 -4.79 2.17 -38.99
CA SER A 4 -3.67 1.73 -38.13
C SER A 4 -3.13 2.83 -37.19
N SER A 5 -3.81 3.97 -37.05
CA SER A 5 -3.24 5.15 -36.36
C SER A 5 -3.65 5.31 -34.89
N SER A 6 -4.44 4.41 -34.30
CA SER A 6 -4.95 4.57 -32.91
C SER A 6 -4.06 3.99 -31.80
N SER A 7 -3.04 3.19 -32.14
CA SER A 7 -2.19 2.49 -31.14
C SER A 7 -1.04 3.35 -30.57
N SER A 8 -0.56 4.34 -31.32
CA SER A 8 0.63 5.13 -30.94
C SER A 8 0.34 6.20 -29.87
N ALA A 9 -0.87 6.77 -29.84
CA ALA A 9 -1.23 7.82 -28.87
C ALA A 9 -1.38 7.31 -27.43
N ALA A 10 -1.99 6.13 -27.25
CA ALA A 10 -2.17 5.51 -25.93
C ALA A 10 -0.82 5.12 -25.27
N SER A 11 0.12 4.65 -26.09
CA SER A 11 1.46 4.25 -25.66
C SER A 11 2.27 5.42 -25.10
N THR A 12 2.08 6.62 -25.66
CA THR A 12 2.83 7.82 -25.29
C THR A 12 2.26 8.49 -24.03
N ALA A 13 0.93 8.50 -23.87
CA ALA A 13 0.25 9.04 -22.69
C ALA A 13 0.52 8.20 -21.43
N VAL A 14 0.49 6.87 -21.55
CA VAL A 14 0.79 5.95 -20.41
C VAL A 14 2.25 6.10 -19.97
N ALA A 15 3.20 6.17 -20.92
CA ALA A 15 4.61 6.36 -20.62
C ALA A 15 4.92 7.71 -19.94
N SER A 16 4.25 8.80 -20.36
CA SER A 16 4.38 10.10 -19.68
C SER A 16 3.89 10.05 -18.23
N SER A 17 2.78 9.36 -17.97
CA SER A 17 2.21 9.23 -16.62
C SER A 17 3.06 8.35 -15.69
N ASP A 18 3.76 7.36 -16.23
CA ASP A 18 4.62 6.47 -15.44
C ASP A 18 5.97 7.13 -15.11
N SER A 19 6.53 7.93 -16.02
CA SER A 19 7.72 8.75 -15.74
C SER A 19 7.45 9.80 -14.65
N GLU A 20 6.32 10.51 -14.74
CA GLU A 20 5.91 11.46 -13.69
C GLU A 20 5.69 10.77 -12.33
N ARG A 21 5.13 9.55 -12.35
CA ARG A 21 4.92 8.74 -11.15
C ARG A 21 6.24 8.28 -10.55
N GLU A 22 7.19 7.88 -11.38
CA GLU A 22 8.54 7.53 -10.94
C GLU A 22 9.24 8.72 -10.27
N GLU A 23 9.21 9.91 -10.88
CA GLU A 23 9.78 11.12 -10.27
C GLU A 23 9.09 11.49 -8.94
N LEU A 24 7.78 11.33 -8.86
CA LEU A 24 7.04 11.55 -7.62
C LEU A 24 7.52 10.58 -6.53
N LEU A 25 7.67 9.30 -6.84
CA LEU A 25 8.16 8.28 -5.92
C LEU A 25 9.61 8.57 -5.49
N ASP A 26 10.49 9.02 -6.39
CA ASP A 26 11.86 9.42 -6.05
C ASP A 26 11.90 10.63 -5.09
N ARG A 27 11.06 11.65 -5.34
CA ARG A 27 10.92 12.78 -4.42
C ARG A 27 10.41 12.31 -3.06
N MET A 28 9.47 11.37 -3.03
CA MET A 28 8.96 10.78 -1.79
C MET A 28 10.02 9.96 -1.05
N LEU A 29 10.83 9.18 -1.76
CA LEU A 29 11.94 8.41 -1.19
C LEU A 29 12.97 9.34 -0.54
N THR A 30 13.33 10.43 -1.23
CA THR A 30 14.25 11.45 -0.69
C THR A 30 13.66 12.10 0.56
N ARG A 31 12.37 12.46 0.53
CA ARG A 31 11.68 13.01 1.71
C ARG A 31 11.61 12.01 2.86
N LEU A 32 11.39 10.73 2.59
CA LEU A 32 11.43 9.67 3.59
C LEU A 32 12.83 9.55 4.21
N ALA A 33 13.88 9.61 3.39
CA ALA A 33 15.27 9.53 3.85
C ALA A 33 15.63 10.70 4.79
N LEU A 34 15.17 11.91 4.47
CA LEU A 34 15.43 13.13 5.25
C LEU A 34 14.43 13.36 6.40
N CYS A 35 13.37 12.55 6.50
CA CYS A 35 12.34 12.74 7.52
C CYS A 35 12.86 12.31 8.90
N ASP A 36 12.62 13.15 9.91
CA ASP A 36 12.82 12.80 11.32
C ASP A 36 11.75 11.82 11.79
N ASP A 37 12.09 11.00 12.80
CA ASP A 37 11.19 9.99 13.34
C ASP A 37 9.89 10.57 13.91
N SER A 38 9.93 11.79 14.46
CA SER A 38 8.76 12.51 14.99
C SER A 38 7.72 12.86 13.90
N LYS A 39 8.16 12.98 12.64
CA LYS A 39 7.30 13.28 11.48
C LYS A 39 7.07 12.05 10.61
N LEU A 40 7.62 10.89 10.99
CA LEU A 40 7.54 9.68 10.20
C LEU A 40 6.10 9.16 10.14
N GLN A 41 5.39 9.08 11.27
CA GLN A 41 4.00 8.63 11.30
C GLN A 41 3.07 9.38 10.32
N PRO A 42 2.95 10.72 10.37
CA PRO A 42 2.07 11.44 9.43
C PRO A 42 2.55 11.35 7.97
N LEU A 43 3.86 11.17 7.74
CA LEU A 43 4.38 10.90 6.40
C LEU A 43 3.93 9.53 5.90
N LEU A 44 4.08 8.48 6.72
CA LEU A 44 3.69 7.10 6.39
C LEU A 44 2.19 6.97 6.14
N SER A 45 1.36 7.71 6.88
CA SER A 45 -0.10 7.71 6.67
C SER A 45 -0.51 8.05 5.24
N LYS A 46 0.27 8.90 4.56
CA LYS A 46 0.03 9.29 3.16
C LYS A 46 0.88 8.51 2.18
N LEU A 47 2.13 8.22 2.55
CA LEU A 47 3.11 7.56 1.71
C LEU A 47 2.72 6.10 1.43
N LEU A 48 2.30 5.34 2.45
CA LEU A 48 2.03 3.90 2.29
C LEU A 48 0.88 3.63 1.32
N PRO A 49 -0.32 4.22 1.46
CA PRO A 49 -1.42 3.95 0.52
C PRO A 49 -1.07 4.35 -0.91
N LEU A 50 -0.40 5.50 -1.10
CA LEU A 50 0.00 5.99 -2.42
C LEU A 50 1.05 5.08 -3.08
N THR A 51 2.05 4.69 -2.30
CA THR A 51 3.15 3.82 -2.76
C THR A 51 2.62 2.44 -3.13
N ILE A 52 1.78 1.85 -2.28
CA ILE A 52 1.17 0.54 -2.55
C ILE A 52 0.21 0.61 -3.74
N SER A 53 -0.60 1.66 -3.87
CA SER A 53 -1.48 1.86 -5.03
C SER A 53 -0.67 1.93 -6.34
N SER A 54 0.53 2.52 -6.30
CA SER A 54 1.43 2.62 -7.46
C SER A 54 1.97 1.27 -7.94
N LEU A 55 1.87 0.18 -7.16
CA LEU A 55 2.18 -1.18 -7.61
C LEU A 55 1.24 -1.68 -8.72
N SER A 56 0.10 -1.03 -8.91
CA SER A 56 -0.80 -1.31 -10.04
C SER A 56 -0.22 -0.91 -11.39
N SER A 57 0.78 0.00 -11.44
CA SER A 57 1.44 0.39 -12.69
C SER A 57 2.10 -0.82 -13.37
N GLN A 58 2.13 -0.82 -14.70
CA GLN A 58 2.78 -1.86 -15.51
C GLN A 58 4.28 -1.59 -15.69
N SER A 59 4.76 -0.40 -15.35
CA SER A 59 6.18 -0.03 -15.45
C SER A 59 7.03 -0.76 -14.40
N PRO A 60 8.04 -1.55 -14.81
CA PRO A 60 8.98 -2.18 -13.87
C PRO A 60 9.76 -1.16 -13.05
N ALA A 61 10.07 0.02 -13.61
CA ALA A 61 10.81 1.07 -12.92
C ALA A 61 10.01 1.60 -11.72
N VAL A 62 8.73 1.90 -11.91
CA VAL A 62 7.79 2.31 -10.85
C VAL A 62 7.70 1.23 -9.77
N ARG A 63 7.53 -0.04 -10.16
CA ARG A 63 7.46 -1.15 -9.19
C ARG A 63 8.74 -1.30 -8.37
N ASN A 64 9.90 -1.25 -9.00
CA ASN A 64 11.18 -1.34 -8.31
C ASN A 64 11.36 -0.19 -7.32
N LYS A 65 10.97 1.02 -7.72
CA LYS A 65 11.02 2.19 -6.84
C LYS A 65 10.08 2.07 -5.65
N VAL A 66 8.87 1.56 -5.87
CA VAL A 66 7.94 1.26 -4.77
C VAL A 66 8.58 0.26 -3.80
N LEU A 67 9.14 -0.85 -4.28
CA LEU A 67 9.78 -1.85 -3.42
C LEU A 67 10.94 -1.27 -2.62
N GLU A 68 11.73 -0.37 -3.22
CA GLU A 68 12.77 0.38 -2.53
C GLU A 68 12.17 1.21 -1.38
N ILE A 69 11.16 2.03 -1.65
CA ILE A 69 10.46 2.84 -0.62
C ILE A 69 9.94 1.95 0.51
N LEU A 70 9.22 0.87 0.17
CA LEU A 70 8.66 -0.05 1.16
C LEU A 70 9.74 -0.73 2.01
N SER A 71 10.91 -1.04 1.42
CA SER A 71 12.08 -1.54 2.17
C SER A 71 12.59 -0.53 3.19
N HIS A 72 12.69 0.76 2.80
CA HIS A 72 13.08 1.83 3.72
C HIS A 72 12.06 2.05 4.83
N VAL A 73 10.76 2.02 4.50
CA VAL A 73 9.69 2.10 5.50
C VAL A 73 9.82 0.95 6.49
N ASN A 74 9.90 -0.30 6.00
CA ASN A 74 10.04 -1.49 6.83
C ASN A 74 11.23 -1.44 7.79
N LYS A 75 12.40 -0.94 7.33
CA LYS A 75 13.57 -0.76 8.19
C LYS A 75 13.30 0.19 9.36
N ARG A 76 12.58 1.30 9.13
CA ARG A 76 12.29 2.28 10.19
C ARG A 76 11.19 1.78 11.14
N VAL A 77 10.08 1.29 10.60
CA VAL A 77 8.92 0.85 11.41
C VAL A 77 9.19 -0.45 12.19
N LYS A 78 10.20 -1.24 11.81
CA LYS A 78 10.58 -2.48 12.51
C LYS A 78 11.12 -2.20 13.92
N HIS A 79 11.81 -1.07 14.11
CA HIS A 79 12.40 -0.70 15.39
C HIS A 79 11.53 0.28 16.21
N GLN A 80 10.42 0.77 15.62
CA GLN A 80 9.56 1.80 16.19
C GLN A 80 8.10 1.32 16.19
N LEU A 81 7.74 0.52 17.19
CA LEU A 81 6.39 -0.04 17.33
C LEU A 81 5.33 1.01 17.70
N GLU A 82 5.74 2.14 18.26
CA GLU A 82 4.88 3.29 18.58
C GLU A 82 4.31 3.99 17.33
N ILE A 83 4.91 3.78 16.16
CA ILE A 83 4.48 4.45 14.93
C ILE A 83 3.27 3.74 14.34
N GLY A 84 2.11 4.38 14.46
CA GLY A 84 0.89 3.93 13.82
C GLY A 84 0.99 3.89 12.29
N LEU A 85 0.39 2.88 11.68
CA LEU A 85 0.26 2.77 10.23
C LEU A 85 -1.21 3.00 9.82
N PRO A 86 -1.47 3.51 8.60
CA PRO A 86 -2.82 3.90 8.16
C PRO A 86 -3.70 2.69 7.82
N LEU A 87 -4.18 1.97 8.85
CA LEU A 87 -4.93 0.72 8.69
C LEU A 87 -6.19 0.89 7.82
N LEU A 88 -6.98 1.94 8.06
CA LEU A 88 -8.23 2.16 7.35
C LEU A 88 -8.00 2.45 5.86
N GLU A 89 -7.00 3.25 5.53
CA GLU A 89 -6.62 3.57 4.15
C GLU A 89 -6.08 2.32 3.44
N LEU A 90 -5.27 1.51 4.13
CA LEU A 90 -4.78 0.24 3.59
C LEU A 90 -5.92 -0.76 3.37
N TRP A 91 -6.89 -0.83 4.29
CA TRP A 91 -8.08 -1.66 4.13
C TRP A 91 -8.93 -1.21 2.95
N LYS A 92 -9.18 0.10 2.80
CA LYS A 92 -9.90 0.65 1.64
C LYS A 92 -9.23 0.24 0.33
N LEU A 93 -7.91 0.42 0.23
CA LEU A 93 -7.13 0.03 -0.95
C LEU A 93 -7.17 -1.48 -1.20
N TYR A 94 -7.18 -2.30 -0.15
CA TYR A 94 -7.33 -3.76 -0.25
C TYR A 94 -8.74 -4.17 -0.71
N SER A 95 -9.78 -3.50 -0.23
CA SER A 95 -11.19 -3.82 -0.50
C SER A 95 -11.70 -3.32 -1.84
N GLU A 96 -10.94 -2.49 -2.57
CA GLU A 96 -11.29 -2.03 -3.92
C GLU A 96 -11.54 -3.24 -4.85
N ALA A 97 -12.65 -3.22 -5.60
CA ALA A 97 -13.08 -4.35 -6.42
C ALA A 97 -12.02 -4.78 -7.44
N ASN A 98 -11.33 -3.80 -8.05
CA ASN A 98 -10.35 -4.01 -9.10
C ASN A 98 -8.89 -3.84 -8.62
N ALA A 99 -8.64 -3.93 -7.31
CA ALA A 99 -7.28 -3.83 -6.78
C ALA A 99 -6.39 -4.92 -7.40
N ALA A 100 -5.26 -4.49 -7.99
CA ALA A 100 -4.31 -5.40 -8.61
C ALA A 100 -3.77 -6.42 -7.59
N PRO A 101 -3.48 -7.67 -7.98
CA PRO A 101 -3.03 -8.71 -7.04
C PRO A 101 -1.82 -8.30 -6.19
N MET A 102 -0.85 -7.61 -6.80
CA MET A 102 0.33 -7.12 -6.10
C MET A 102 -0.02 -6.07 -5.03
N VAL A 103 -0.96 -5.17 -5.32
CA VAL A 103 -1.48 -4.19 -4.35
C VAL A 103 -2.11 -4.93 -3.16
N ARG A 104 -2.97 -5.92 -3.42
CA ARG A 104 -3.62 -6.71 -2.36
C ARG A 104 -2.62 -7.44 -1.47
N ASN A 105 -1.61 -8.07 -2.07
CA ASN A 105 -0.57 -8.82 -1.34
C ASN A 105 0.29 -7.92 -0.45
N PHE A 106 0.57 -6.69 -0.87
CA PHE A 106 1.29 -5.74 -0.02
C PHE A 106 0.37 -5.12 1.02
N CYS A 107 -0.86 -4.76 0.67
CA CYS A 107 -1.82 -4.22 1.63
C CYS A 107 -2.02 -5.17 2.81
N ILE A 108 -2.22 -6.47 2.57
CA ILE A 108 -2.51 -7.42 3.66
C ILE A 108 -1.37 -7.50 4.69
N VAL A 109 -0.11 -7.46 4.24
CA VAL A 109 1.07 -7.45 5.13
C VAL A 109 1.10 -6.19 5.97
N TYR A 110 0.86 -5.03 5.36
CA TYR A 110 0.83 -3.77 6.10
C TYR A 110 -0.41 -3.62 6.99
N ILE A 111 -1.54 -4.25 6.64
CA ILE A 111 -2.74 -4.33 7.48
C ILE A 111 -2.44 -5.13 8.74
N GLU A 112 -1.82 -6.32 8.62
CA GLU A 112 -1.41 -7.13 9.77
C GLU A 112 -0.47 -6.33 10.69
N MET A 113 0.57 -5.72 10.10
CA MET A 113 1.52 -4.88 10.83
C MET A 113 0.87 -3.64 11.48
N ALA A 114 -0.11 -3.02 10.81
CA ALA A 114 -0.81 -1.86 11.34
C ALA A 114 -1.69 -2.27 12.52
N PHE A 115 -2.44 -3.36 12.38
CA PHE A 115 -3.34 -3.88 13.40
C PHE A 115 -2.60 -4.21 14.70
N GLU A 116 -1.42 -4.82 14.62
CA GLU A 116 -0.62 -5.14 15.81
C GLU A 116 -0.24 -3.90 16.63
N ARG A 117 -0.14 -2.73 16.00
CA ARG A 117 0.22 -1.45 16.63
C ARG A 117 -0.98 -0.65 17.16
N VAL A 118 -2.21 -1.03 16.84
CA VAL A 118 -3.42 -0.34 17.30
C VAL A 118 -3.74 -0.70 18.75
N HIS A 119 -4.25 0.27 19.53
CA HIS A 119 -4.67 0.05 20.92
C HIS A 119 -5.96 -0.78 21.01
N GLY A 120 -6.15 -1.54 22.11
CA GLY A 120 -7.22 -2.54 22.25
C GLY A 120 -8.63 -2.05 21.92
N LYS A 121 -9.02 -0.86 22.40
CA LYS A 121 -10.35 -0.30 22.12
C LYS A 121 -10.60 -0.04 20.63
N GLU A 122 -9.59 0.46 19.92
CA GLU A 122 -9.72 0.72 18.48
C GLU A 122 -9.70 -0.60 17.69
N LYS A 123 -8.98 -1.63 18.17
CA LYS A 123 -9.04 -2.98 17.57
C LYS A 123 -10.45 -3.56 17.59
N GLU A 124 -11.19 -3.42 18.69
CA GLU A 124 -12.57 -3.90 18.82
C GLU A 124 -13.48 -3.30 17.74
N ASP A 125 -13.32 -2.01 17.45
CA ASP A 125 -14.09 -1.31 16.41
C ASP A 125 -13.71 -1.77 14.98
N LEU A 126 -12.47 -2.20 14.79
CA LEU A 126 -11.92 -2.59 13.48
C LEU A 126 -12.19 -4.05 13.13
N VAL A 127 -12.29 -4.95 14.11
CA VAL A 127 -12.49 -6.38 13.84
C VAL A 127 -13.72 -6.64 12.96
N PRO A 128 -14.92 -6.10 13.25
CA PRO A 128 -16.10 -6.30 12.40
C PRO A 128 -15.88 -5.85 10.96
N LEU A 129 -15.13 -4.77 10.75
CA LEU A 129 -14.78 -4.24 9.43
C LEU A 129 -13.86 -5.19 8.66
N LEU A 130 -12.88 -5.81 9.33
CA LEU A 130 -11.91 -6.71 8.69
C LEU A 130 -12.51 -8.07 8.33
N VAL A 131 -13.39 -8.60 9.18
CA VAL A 131 -14.03 -9.91 8.94
C VAL A 131 -15.22 -9.84 7.99
N VAL A 132 -15.70 -8.63 7.67
CA VAL A 132 -16.77 -8.47 6.69
C VAL A 132 -16.33 -9.01 5.33
N ASN A 133 -17.17 -9.86 4.72
CA ASN A 133 -16.86 -10.51 3.44
C ASN A 133 -15.57 -11.35 3.42
N ILE A 134 -15.06 -11.80 4.58
CA ILE A 134 -13.81 -12.59 4.63
C ILE A 134 -13.86 -13.83 3.74
N SER A 135 -15.03 -14.46 3.60
CA SER A 135 -15.24 -15.62 2.72
C SER A 135 -14.97 -15.36 1.24
N LYS A 136 -14.95 -14.09 0.80
CA LYS A 136 -14.66 -13.69 -0.58
C LYS A 136 -13.17 -13.46 -0.84
N LEU A 137 -12.35 -13.48 0.21
CA LEU A 137 -10.91 -13.21 0.11
C LEU A 137 -10.13 -14.49 -0.22
N PRO A 138 -8.93 -14.40 -0.79
CA PRO A 138 -8.05 -15.57 -0.94
C PRO A 138 -7.76 -16.24 0.40
N HIS A 139 -7.67 -17.57 0.44
CA HIS A 139 -7.51 -18.36 1.68
C HIS A 139 -6.38 -17.85 2.58
N GLN A 140 -5.22 -17.53 2.00
CA GLN A 140 -4.08 -16.98 2.74
C GLN A 140 -4.42 -15.66 3.46
N HIS A 141 -5.18 -14.79 2.81
CA HIS A 141 -5.58 -13.51 3.41
C HIS A 141 -6.66 -13.72 4.48
N GLN A 142 -7.55 -14.71 4.30
CA GLN A 142 -8.51 -15.09 5.34
C GLN A 142 -7.79 -15.52 6.63
N GLU A 143 -6.78 -16.38 6.52
CA GLU A 143 -6.00 -16.84 7.67
C GLU A 143 -5.32 -15.68 8.41
N ILE A 144 -4.72 -14.73 7.66
CA ILE A 144 -4.08 -13.55 8.25
C ILE A 144 -5.11 -12.69 8.99
N ILE A 145 -6.25 -12.40 8.36
CA ILE A 145 -7.30 -11.56 8.96
C ILE A 145 -7.89 -12.22 10.22
N LEU A 146 -8.17 -13.53 10.17
CA LEU A 146 -8.66 -14.26 11.34
C LEU A 146 -7.63 -14.25 12.48
N ARG A 147 -6.35 -14.44 12.16
CA ARG A 147 -5.27 -14.42 13.16
C ARG A 147 -5.13 -13.08 13.85
N ILE A 148 -5.27 -11.95 13.13
CA ILE A 148 -5.22 -10.64 13.77
C ILE A 148 -6.51 -10.35 14.54
N ALA A 149 -7.67 -10.77 14.03
CA ALA A 149 -8.95 -10.57 14.69
C ALA A 149 -9.04 -11.32 16.04
N THR A 150 -8.41 -12.48 16.19
CA THR A 150 -8.38 -13.22 17.47
C THR A 150 -7.43 -12.64 18.51
N LYS A 151 -6.56 -11.70 18.13
CA LYS A 151 -5.64 -10.96 19.02
C LYS A 151 -6.21 -9.62 19.52
N ALA A 152 -7.45 -9.31 19.16
CA ALA A 152 -8.16 -8.08 19.54
C ALA A 152 -8.89 -8.27 20.88
#